data_AF-A0A7X1G015-F1
#
_entry.id   AF-A0A7X1G015-F1
#
_cell.length_a   1.000
_cell.length_b   1.000
_cell.length_c   1.000
_cell.angle_alpha   90.00
_cell.angle_beta   90.00
_cell.angle_gamma   90.00
#
_symmetry.space_group_name_H-M   'P 1'
#
loop_
_entity.id
_entity.type
_entity.pdbx_description
1 polymer ?
#
loop_
_entity_poly.entity_id
_entity_poly.type
_entity_poly.pdbx_seq_one_letter_code
_entity_poly.pdbx_strand_id
1 'polypeptide(L)'
;MLWLLLAAAGVSGDGFDRALRQAPSDLRAVIERRLGCNHWGGEEPYDAERAAQISAAVAKLRCRSLERDEVRMRARYARHPTRLQLLRAAQDRTG
;
A
#
# COMPACT_ATOMS: atom_id res chain seq x y z
N MET A 1 -23.98 7.02 -30.28
CA MET A 1 -22.66 7.24 -29.65
C MET A 1 -22.58 6.34 -28.43
N LEU A 2 -22.06 5.13 -28.60
CA LEU A 2 -21.99 4.11 -27.55
C LEU A 2 -20.80 4.46 -26.64
N TRP A 3 -21.06 5.10 -25.50
CA TRP A 3 -20.06 5.33 -24.47
C TRP A 3 -19.76 3.98 -23.79
N LEU A 4 -18.65 3.35 -24.19
CA LEU A 4 -18.05 2.24 -23.46
C LEU A 4 -17.56 2.76 -22.11
N LEU A 5 -18.37 2.58 -21.08
CA LEU A 5 -17.94 2.73 -19.70
C LEU A 5 -16.96 1.58 -19.40
N LEU A 6 -15.65 1.87 -19.41
CA LEU A 6 -14.67 1.03 -18.72
C LEU A 6 -14.95 1.13 -17.23
N ALA A 7 -15.67 0.16 -16.66
CA ALA A 7 -15.68 -0.05 -15.23
C ALA A 7 -14.25 -0.42 -14.81
N ALA A 8 -13.55 0.49 -14.14
CA ALA A 8 -12.30 0.16 -13.46
C ALA A 8 -12.63 -0.90 -12.40
N ALA A 9 -12.18 -2.14 -12.63
CA ALA A 9 -12.28 -3.22 -11.68
C ALA A 9 -11.35 -2.92 -10.48
N GLY A 10 -11.78 -2.01 -9.61
CA GLY A 10 -11.20 -1.81 -8.30
C GLY A 10 -11.43 -3.07 -7.48
N VAL A 11 -10.39 -3.56 -6.81
CA VAL A 11 -10.54 -4.66 -5.84
C VAL A 11 -11.36 -4.12 -4.67
N SER A 12 -12.57 -4.65 -4.48
CA SER A 12 -13.43 -4.35 -3.31
C SER A 12 -12.66 -4.56 -1.99
N GLY A 13 -13.04 -3.85 -0.91
CA GLY A 13 -12.43 -3.96 0.41
C GLY A 13 -12.19 -5.41 0.87
N ASP A 14 -13.25 -6.21 0.89
CA ASP A 14 -13.21 -7.62 1.31
C ASP A 14 -12.30 -8.50 0.42
N GLY A 15 -12.25 -8.18 -0.87
CA GLY A 15 -11.41 -8.88 -1.85
C GLY A 15 -9.93 -8.60 -1.60
N PHE A 16 -9.59 -7.36 -1.23
CA PHE A 16 -8.23 -6.97 -0.88
C PHE A 16 -7.76 -7.67 0.38
N ASP A 17 -8.58 -7.68 1.44
CA ASP A 17 -8.21 -8.30 2.71
C ASP A 17 -7.98 -9.80 2.58
N ARG A 18 -8.82 -10.48 1.79
CA ARG A 18 -8.63 -11.90 1.46
C ARG A 18 -7.31 -12.12 0.72
N ALA A 19 -7.05 -11.32 -0.33
CA ALA A 19 -5.83 -11.43 -1.11
C ALA A 19 -4.58 -11.15 -0.28
N LEU A 20 -4.64 -10.18 0.65
CA LEU A 20 -3.54 -9.85 1.56
C LEU A 20 -3.25 -11.01 2.52
N ARG A 21 -4.29 -11.62 3.13
CA ARG A 21 -4.11 -12.80 4.00
C ARG A 21 -3.45 -13.98 3.27
N GLN A 22 -3.77 -14.16 1.98
CA GLN A 22 -3.23 -15.23 1.14
C GLN A 22 -1.89 -14.90 0.50
N ALA A 23 -1.41 -13.65 0.58
CA ALA A 23 -0.17 -13.24 -0.04
C ALA A 23 1.04 -13.89 0.64
N PRO A 24 2.15 -14.13 -0.11
CA PRO A 24 3.43 -14.47 0.48
C PRO A 24 3.82 -13.47 1.57
N SER A 25 4.47 -13.96 2.64
CA SER A 25 4.75 -13.16 3.83
C SER A 25 5.61 -11.93 3.55
N ASP A 26 6.55 -12.00 2.61
CA ASP A 26 7.39 -10.88 2.20
C ASP A 26 6.60 -9.79 1.46
N LEU A 27 5.69 -10.17 0.56
CA LEU A 27 4.80 -9.24 -0.13
C LEU A 27 3.81 -8.60 0.85
N ARG A 28 3.22 -9.41 1.74
CA ARG A 28 2.30 -8.93 2.78
C ARG A 28 2.98 -7.89 3.67
N ALA A 29 4.20 -8.15 4.14
CA ALA A 29 4.93 -7.21 4.98
C ALA A 29 5.21 -5.86 4.28
N VAL A 30 5.49 -5.87 2.98
CA VAL A 30 5.67 -4.62 2.20
C VAL A 30 4.33 -3.89 2.04
N ILE A 31 3.24 -4.61 1.78
CA ILE A 31 1.91 -4.01 1.64
C ILE A 31 1.43 -3.41 2.96
N GLU A 32 1.51 -4.13 4.07
CA GLU A 32 1.10 -3.64 5.39
C GLU A 32 1.87 -2.36 5.77
N ARG A 33 3.17 -2.34 5.47
CA ARG A 33 3.98 -1.13 5.65
C ARG A 33 3.56 0.01 4.72
N ARG A 34 3.21 -0.26 3.45
CA ARG A 34 2.66 0.76 2.54
C ARG A 34 1.38 1.37 3.10
N LEU A 35 0.45 0.55 3.58
CA LEU A 35 -0.79 1.03 4.20
C LEU A 35 -0.49 1.90 5.44
N GLY A 36 0.45 1.46 6.30
CA GLY A 36 0.89 2.27 7.43
C GLY A 36 1.52 3.60 7.02
N CYS A 37 2.39 3.61 6.01
CA CYS A 37 3.00 4.84 5.51
C CYS A 37 1.98 5.78 4.86
N ASN A 38 0.98 5.25 4.16
CA ASN A 38 -0.10 6.04 3.58
C ASN A 38 -0.97 6.67 4.68
N HIS A 39 -1.30 5.92 5.74
CA HIS A 39 -2.01 6.43 6.91
C HIS A 39 -1.22 7.57 7.57
N TRP A 40 0.00 7.31 8.05
CA TRP A 40 0.78 8.32 8.77
C TRP A 40 1.22 9.50 7.90
N GLY A 41 1.41 9.28 6.59
CA GLY A 41 1.81 10.34 5.65
C GLY A 41 0.67 11.30 5.27
N GLY A 42 -0.58 10.93 5.53
CA GLY A 42 -1.76 11.78 5.30
C GLY A 42 -2.22 12.56 6.54
N GLU A 43 -1.61 12.32 7.69
CA GLU A 43 -2.00 12.92 8.97
C GLU A 43 -1.43 14.34 9.14
N GLU A 44 -2.23 15.25 9.70
CA GLU A 44 -1.83 16.63 9.95
C GLU A 44 -1.05 16.76 11.28
N PRO A 45 0.12 17.43 11.29
CA PRO A 45 0.88 17.69 12.51
C PRO A 45 0.36 18.96 13.22
N TYR A 46 -0.91 18.96 13.63
CA TYR A 46 -1.58 20.16 14.16
C TYR A 46 -1.02 20.68 15.50
N ASP A 47 -0.26 19.84 16.22
CA ASP A 47 0.53 20.24 17.38
C ASP A 47 1.85 19.46 17.45
N ALA A 48 2.70 19.84 18.43
CA ALA A 48 4.02 19.26 18.60
C ALA A 48 3.98 17.78 19.03
N GLU A 49 2.97 17.36 19.79
CA GLU A 49 2.83 15.97 20.20
C GLU A 49 2.48 15.10 19.01
N ARG A 50 1.50 15.52 18.21
CA ARG A 50 1.08 14.83 17.00
C ARG A 50 2.20 14.77 15.97
N ALA A 51 2.95 15.86 15.79
CA ALA A 51 4.12 15.90 14.92
C ALA A 51 5.19 14.86 15.33
N ALA A 52 5.41 14.68 16.65
CA ALA A 52 6.34 13.68 17.17
C ALA A 52 5.84 12.25 16.94
N GLN A 53 4.54 11.99 17.13
CA GLN A 53 3.91 10.69 16.85
C GLN A 53 4.04 10.30 15.37
N ILE A 54 3.71 11.22 14.46
CA ILE A 54 3.83 11.01 13.00
C ILE A 54 5.29 10.71 12.64
N SER A 55 6.24 11.52 13.13
CA SER A 55 7.67 11.35 12.85
C SER A 55 8.18 9.99 13.33
N ALA A 56 7.82 9.59 14.55
CA ALA A 56 8.20 8.31 15.12
C ALA A 56 7.62 7.13 14.32
N ALA A 57 6.36 7.23 13.91
CA ALA A 57 5.70 6.19 13.12
C ALA A 57 6.31 6.05 11.72
N VAL A 58 6.52 7.16 11.00
CA VAL A 58 7.17 7.18 9.67
C VAL A 58 8.58 6.59 9.73
N ALA A 59 9.34 6.91 10.79
CA ALA A 59 10.67 6.35 11.01
C ALA A 59 10.62 4.84 11.32
N LYS A 60 9.76 4.41 12.26
CA LYS A 60 9.57 2.99 12.63
C LYS A 60 9.14 2.14 11.45
N LEU A 61 8.23 2.65 10.63
CA LEU A 61 7.78 2.00 9.41
C LEU A 61 8.82 2.08 8.29
N ARG A 62 9.90 2.86 8.42
CA ARG A 62 10.94 3.01 7.39
C ARG A 62 10.36 3.47 6.04
N CYS A 63 9.41 4.41 6.06
CA CYS A 63 8.72 4.86 4.84
C CYS A 63 9.68 5.40 3.77
N ARG A 64 10.82 6.00 4.17
CA ARG A 64 11.88 6.45 3.25
C ARG A 64 12.46 5.34 2.37
N SER A 65 12.42 4.07 2.80
CA SER A 65 12.91 2.94 2.01
C SER A 65 11.82 2.16 1.28
N LEU A 66 10.54 2.51 1.48
CA LEU A 66 9.42 1.71 1.02
C LEU A 66 9.42 1.52 -0.50
N GLU A 67 9.62 2.58 -1.28
CA GLU A 67 9.60 2.50 -2.75
C GLU A 67 10.65 1.53 -3.30
N ARG A 68 11.87 1.56 -2.74
CA ARG A 68 12.94 0.63 -3.10
C ARG A 68 12.55 -0.81 -2.79
N ASP A 69 11.83 -1.03 -1.69
CA ASP A 69 11.38 -2.36 -1.29
C ASP A 69 10.24 -2.85 -2.20
N GLU A 70 9.36 -1.97 -2.66
CA GLU A 70 8.33 -2.28 -3.64
C GLU A 70 8.90 -2.58 -5.03
N VAL A 71 9.95 -1.86 -5.47
CA VAL A 71 10.68 -2.20 -6.71
C VAL A 71 11.18 -3.65 -6.63
N ARG A 72 11.75 -4.05 -5.50
CA ARG A 72 12.21 -5.44 -5.30
C ARG A 72 11.04 -6.44 -5.35
N MET A 73 9.88 -6.09 -4.78
CA MET A 73 8.69 -6.94 -4.88
C MET A 73 8.17 -7.05 -6.32
N ARG A 74 8.16 -5.95 -7.09
CA ARG A 74 7.77 -5.97 -8.50
C ARG A 74 8.67 -6.88 -9.33
N ALA A 75 9.99 -6.82 -9.11
CA ALA A 75 10.93 -7.72 -9.77
C ALA A 75 10.71 -9.19 -9.37
N ARG A 76 10.59 -9.47 -8.07
CA ARG A 76 10.38 -10.83 -7.55
C ARG A 76 9.07 -11.46 -8.04
N TYR A 77 8.02 -10.67 -8.17
CA TYR A 77 6.68 -11.13 -8.55
C TYR A 77 6.30 -10.77 -9.99
N ALA A 78 7.25 -10.49 -10.87
CA ALA A 78 7.02 -10.03 -12.24
C ALA A 78 6.08 -10.93 -13.06
N ARG A 79 6.09 -12.25 -12.82
CA ARG A 79 5.22 -13.24 -13.50
C ARG A 79 3.90 -13.54 -12.77
N HIS A 80 3.55 -12.77 -11.73
CA HIS A 80 2.38 -12.99 -10.90
C HIS A 80 1.47 -11.75 -10.92
N PRO A 81 0.65 -11.58 -11.97
CA PRO A 81 -0.12 -10.35 -12.19
C PRO A 81 -1.05 -10.00 -11.02
N THR A 82 -1.65 -10.99 -10.36
CA THR A 82 -2.51 -10.79 -9.18
C THR A 82 -1.75 -10.20 -7.99
N ARG A 83 -0.47 -10.57 -7.80
CA ARG A 83 0.39 -10.01 -6.74
C ARG A 83 0.81 -8.58 -7.06
N LEU A 84 1.08 -8.28 -8.32
CA LEU A 84 1.37 -6.93 -8.77
C LEU A 84 0.14 -6.02 -8.64
N GLN A 85 -1.04 -6.53 -8.96
CA GLN A 85 -2.30 -5.82 -8.77
C GLN A 85 -2.56 -5.55 -7.28
N LEU A 86 -2.31 -6.53 -6.40
CA LEU A 86 -2.45 -6.35 -4.96
C LEU A 86 -1.50 -5.26 -4.43
N LEU A 87 -0.23 -5.25 -4.88
CA LEU A 87 0.72 -4.21 -4.53
C LEU A 87 0.26 -2.83 -5.01
N ARG A 88 -0.25 -2.72 -6.25
CA ARG A 88 -0.79 -1.47 -6.79
C ARG A 88 -2.02 -1.00 -5.99
N ALA A 89 -2.94 -1.91 -5.69
CA ALA A 89 -4.12 -1.59 -4.90
C ALA A 89 -3.77 -1.06 -3.50
N ALA A 90 -2.65 -1.49 -2.91
CA ALA A 90 -2.15 -0.93 -1.65
C ALA A 90 -1.56 0.48 -1.81
N GLN A 91 -0.93 0.79 -2.96
CA GLN A 91 -0.38 2.12 -3.24
C GLN A 91 -1.50 3.17 -3.37
N ASP A 92 -2.61 2.79 -4.02
CA ASP A 92 -3.75 3.67 -4.29
C ASP A 92 -4.66 3.90 -3.07
N ARG A 93 -4.48 3.12 -1.99
CA ARG A 93 -5.24 3.27 -0.75
C ARG A 93 -4.64 4.36 0.12
N THR A 94 -5.26 5.52 0.15
CA THR A 94 -5.07 6.49 1.23
C THR A 94 -5.75 5.94 2.48
N GLY A 95 -5.03 5.91 3.60
CA GLY A 95 -5.55 5.49 4.90
C GLY A 95 -6.43 6.56 5.53
#